data_AF-A0A0S8F2T0-F1
#
_entry.id   AF-A0A0S8F2T0-F1
#
_cell.length_a   1.000
_cell.length_b   1.000
_cell.length_c   1.000
_cell.angle_alpha   90.00
_cell.angle_beta   90.00
_cell.angle_gamma   90.00
#
_symmetry.space_group_name_H-M   'P 1'
#
loop_
_entity.id
_entity.type
_entity.pdbx_description
1 polymer ?
#
loop_
_entity_poly.entity_id
_entity_poly.type
_entity_poly.pdbx_seq_one_letter_code
_entity_poly.pdbx_strand_id
1 'polypeptide(L)'
;MLLVFVATGALFGCSGRKQVPFGLQDAGPSEQETTENVVESPALPVGEAFAPDQVEIPVGESALVLEKGYALSALQIDLDGSEPLDAIAVSADPQEVRLQAAFQRGLTVTPRRIDTFLVPSHCKEPKAEIRQLSASLVSVQVDHVCETGDRTNVWLLTIEAQPRVRERITVLPPNEGSMVPISLELGVEDRDADGYEDVVASVRIAEVEVPLAWLNRPGGFARDLSQPEATFRLLADDAWAFLDSDPAGSEKRARGVLDAFIALCRESGAARIGLAGTQGIQCQKSQGAARAVAVAMVAAIRRGTFIRALELQRWWNASGMLPTAEEQALVQSAWQKAKASARASWRLLDKESATTSLYFTDDDTLIVDGFSPKSIDLDTGAATRLPNAAIVPATRSPDGRFAVRSVRATCAGFEAEVGPVVGKRTHRVLIEPRAGTIPCQTPIDRPGTVFEWSVLGWAPQGLVAASGDLLRVVPLDELAKPAGRPIDLAPGSPLPAPIRGARITPDGGRYVIPHPEGVVVRDWQRGGAGLWLRPADWDAVPGTLRSLALSPDGKRIAVQKGSEIRLLTW
;
A
#
# COMPACT_ATOMS: atom_id res chain seq x y z
N MET A 1 -9.85 34.46 86.36
CA MET A 1 -9.14 35.71 86.70
C MET A 1 -8.74 36.35 85.38
N LEU A 2 -9.21 37.58 85.16
CA LEU A 2 -8.94 38.47 84.03
C LEU A 2 -7.45 38.52 83.64
N LEU A 3 -7.12 38.56 82.35
CA LEU A 3 -6.81 39.84 81.68
C LEU A 3 -6.51 39.65 80.17
N VAL A 4 -7.13 40.53 79.40
CA VAL A 4 -6.91 40.87 78.00
C VAL A 4 -5.65 41.74 77.90
N PHE A 5 -4.80 41.55 76.89
CA PHE A 5 -4.17 42.66 76.17
C PHE A 5 -3.72 42.24 74.75
N VAL A 6 -4.03 43.14 73.82
CA VAL A 6 -3.85 43.13 72.36
C VAL A 6 -2.60 43.94 72.01
N ALA A 7 -1.86 43.56 70.95
CA ALA A 7 -1.12 44.40 69.98
C ALA A 7 -0.01 43.57 69.27
N THR A 8 -0.18 43.12 68.02
CA THR A 8 0.12 43.77 66.71
C THR A 8 1.59 43.79 66.25
N GLY A 9 1.83 43.30 65.03
CA GLY A 9 3.02 43.52 64.18
C GLY A 9 3.60 42.22 63.60
N ALA A 10 3.04 41.66 62.51
CA ALA A 10 3.51 41.76 61.10
C ALA A 10 4.84 40.98 60.86
N LEU A 11 4.96 39.98 59.98
CA LEU A 11 4.87 40.08 58.50
C LEU A 11 4.96 38.69 57.81
N PHE A 12 4.27 38.57 56.66
CA PHE A 12 4.46 37.71 55.45
C PHE A 12 4.56 36.15 55.57
N GLY A 13 3.86 35.32 54.78
CA GLY A 13 3.09 35.54 53.56
C GLY A 13 2.17 34.37 53.14
N CYS A 14 1.22 34.71 52.25
CA CYS A 14 0.22 33.86 51.56
C CYS A 14 0.91 33.05 50.44
N SER A 15 0.64 31.78 50.12
CA SER A 15 -0.60 31.10 49.66
C SER A 15 -1.24 31.69 48.39
N GLY A 16 -1.46 30.84 47.37
CA GLY A 16 -2.11 31.23 46.11
C GLY A 16 -2.28 30.09 45.10
N ARG A 17 -3.07 29.06 45.45
CA ARG A 17 -3.67 28.12 44.47
C ARG A 17 -4.81 28.85 43.74
N LYS A 18 -4.84 28.80 42.40
CA LYS A 18 -5.96 29.31 41.60
C LYS A 18 -7.21 28.44 41.80
N GLN A 19 -8.28 29.06 42.29
CA GLN A 19 -9.64 28.52 42.28
C GLN A 19 -10.31 28.80 40.92
N VAL A 20 -11.09 27.84 40.45
CA VAL A 20 -11.97 27.94 39.27
C VAL A 20 -13.35 28.40 39.76
N PRO A 21 -13.96 29.46 39.20
CA PRO A 21 -15.29 29.88 39.61
C PRO A 21 -16.37 29.25 38.72
N PHE A 22 -17.27 28.49 39.34
CA PHE A 22 -18.62 28.28 38.81
C PHE A 22 -19.52 29.38 39.37
N GLY A 23 -20.19 30.13 38.50
CA GLY A 23 -21.20 31.10 38.90
C GLY A 23 -21.79 31.86 37.72
N LEU A 24 -23.03 31.53 37.37
CA LEU A 24 -23.93 32.33 36.53
C LEU A 24 -24.07 33.75 37.11
N GLN A 25 -23.73 34.77 36.34
CA GLN A 25 -24.15 36.16 36.56
C GLN A 25 -24.14 36.92 35.23
N ASP A 26 -25.15 37.78 35.09
CA ASP A 26 -25.69 38.34 33.86
C ASP A 26 -24.74 39.24 33.05
N ALA A 27 -24.94 39.20 31.73
CA ALA A 27 -24.27 40.03 30.74
C ALA A 27 -24.69 41.50 30.85
N GLY A 28 -23.71 42.37 31.08
CA GLY A 28 -23.77 43.80 30.75
C GLY A 28 -22.75 44.10 29.65
N PRO A 29 -23.06 44.94 28.65
CA PRO A 29 -22.16 45.16 27.53
C PRO A 29 -21.06 46.16 27.94
N SER A 30 -19.79 45.77 27.83
CA SER A 30 -18.69 46.72 27.75
C SER A 30 -18.05 46.62 26.38
N GLU A 31 -18.42 47.55 25.51
CA GLU A 31 -17.63 47.92 24.34
C GLU A 31 -16.32 48.53 24.83
N GLN A 32 -15.22 47.79 24.72
CA GLN A 32 -13.89 48.35 24.56
C GLN A 32 -13.14 47.47 23.57
N GLU A 33 -13.03 47.96 22.34
CA GLU A 33 -12.07 47.50 21.34
C GLU A 33 -10.65 47.71 21.91
N THR A 34 -10.11 46.67 22.54
CA THR A 34 -8.66 46.52 22.65
C THR A 34 -8.15 46.02 21.32
N THR A 35 -7.50 46.91 20.57
CA THR A 35 -6.54 46.56 19.52
C THR A 35 -5.61 45.46 20.05
N GLU A 36 -5.79 44.24 19.57
CA GLU A 36 -4.84 43.14 19.72
C GLU A 36 -3.54 43.56 19.02
N ASN A 37 -2.60 44.08 19.80
CA ASN A 37 -1.20 43.99 19.43
C ASN A 37 -0.88 42.50 19.36
N VAL A 38 -0.76 41.97 18.15
CA VAL A 38 -0.15 40.66 17.88
C VAL A 38 1.26 40.73 18.45
N VAL A 39 1.43 40.25 19.68
CA VAL A 39 2.75 39.95 20.23
C VAL A 39 3.26 38.77 19.41
N GLU A 40 4.19 39.03 18.50
CA GLU A 40 4.96 37.99 17.82
C GLU A 40 5.59 37.11 18.92
N SER A 41 5.07 35.89 19.09
CA SER A 41 5.70 34.91 19.96
C SER A 41 7.15 34.74 19.52
N PRO A 42 8.13 34.82 20.43
CA PRO A 42 9.53 34.67 20.06
C PRO A 42 9.74 33.33 19.34
N ALA A 43 10.47 33.37 18.21
CA ALA A 43 10.80 32.17 17.46
C ALA A 43 11.55 31.17 18.35
N LEU A 44 11.12 29.92 18.34
CA LEU A 44 11.75 28.87 19.14
C LEU A 44 13.20 28.61 18.67
N PRO A 45 14.11 28.28 19.58
CA PRO A 45 15.51 28.00 19.26
C PRO A 45 15.70 26.86 18.24
N VAL A 46 16.66 27.07 17.35
CA VAL A 46 17.19 26.06 16.41
C VAL A 46 18.66 25.84 16.76
N GLY A 47 19.09 24.57 16.75
CA GLY A 47 20.45 24.18 17.02
C GLY A 47 21.43 24.69 15.97
N GLU A 48 22.67 24.90 16.41
CA GLU A 48 23.79 25.22 15.52
C GLU A 48 24.21 23.96 14.76
N ALA A 49 24.45 24.08 13.46
CA ALA A 49 25.00 23.02 12.64
C ALA A 49 26.52 23.18 12.53
N PHE A 50 27.25 22.07 12.61
CA PHE A 50 28.73 22.10 12.60
C PHE A 50 29.31 21.80 11.23
N ALA A 51 30.54 22.27 11.01
CA ALA A 51 31.30 21.95 9.82
C ALA A 51 31.70 20.45 9.81
N PRO A 52 31.95 19.86 8.63
CA PRO A 52 32.48 18.50 8.54
C PRO A 52 33.74 18.31 9.39
N ASP A 53 33.90 17.12 9.97
CA ASP A 53 35.06 16.72 10.79
C ASP A 53 35.30 17.51 12.09
N GLN A 54 34.38 18.39 12.49
CA GLN A 54 34.47 19.09 13.77
C GLN A 54 34.34 18.11 14.95
N VAL A 55 35.27 18.15 15.90
CA VAL A 55 35.30 17.22 17.06
C VAL A 55 34.99 17.87 18.39
N GLU A 56 34.86 19.19 18.43
CA GLU A 56 34.54 19.97 19.63
C GLU A 56 33.16 20.62 19.49
N ILE A 57 32.32 20.46 20.51
CA ILE A 57 30.97 21.02 20.58
C ILE A 57 30.93 22.03 21.73
N PRO A 58 30.69 23.33 21.46
CA PRO A 58 30.53 24.33 22.51
C PRO A 58 29.34 24.02 23.42
N VAL A 59 29.55 24.06 24.74
CA VAL A 59 28.51 23.90 25.77
C VAL A 59 28.75 24.95 26.84
N GLY A 60 27.88 25.96 26.88
CA GLY A 60 28.05 27.15 27.71
C GLY A 60 29.43 27.79 27.53
N GLU A 61 30.25 27.75 28.58
CA GLU A 61 31.61 28.32 28.57
C GLU A 61 32.73 27.28 28.32
N SER A 62 32.37 26.01 28.11
CA SER A 62 33.31 24.91 27.87
C SER A 62 32.99 24.20 26.55
N ALA A 63 33.63 23.04 26.32
CA ALA A 63 33.40 22.24 25.12
C ALA A 63 33.35 20.74 25.44
N LEU A 64 32.42 20.04 24.80
CA LEU A 64 32.43 18.59 24.71
C LEU A 64 33.39 18.16 23.59
N VAL A 65 34.45 17.43 23.94
CA VAL A 65 35.40 16.85 22.98
C VAL A 65 34.97 15.42 22.65
N LEU A 66 34.74 15.13 21.37
CA LEU A 66 34.32 13.81 20.90
C LEU A 66 35.53 12.86 20.82
N GLU A 67 35.48 11.74 21.55
CA GLU A 67 36.54 10.71 21.51
C GLU A 67 36.64 10.00 20.15
N LYS A 68 35.54 9.95 19.40
CA LYS A 68 35.41 9.31 18.09
C LYS A 68 34.39 10.07 17.25
N GLY A 69 34.58 10.10 15.94
CA GLY A 69 33.62 10.70 15.02
C GLY A 69 33.68 12.22 15.00
N TYR A 70 32.59 12.84 14.52
CA TYR A 70 32.47 14.28 14.35
C TYR A 70 31.07 14.77 14.79
N ALA A 71 30.98 16.06 15.09
CA ALA A 71 29.77 16.75 15.50
C ALA A 71 28.90 17.06 14.28
N LEU A 72 27.58 16.94 14.44
CA LEU A 72 26.61 17.31 13.40
C LEU A 72 25.85 18.59 13.77
N SER A 73 25.29 18.62 14.98
CA SER A 73 24.54 19.78 15.48
C SER A 73 24.46 19.78 17.00
N ALA A 74 24.29 20.96 17.61
CA ALA A 74 23.98 21.10 19.03
C ALA A 74 23.00 22.24 19.31
N LEU A 75 22.12 22.04 20.28
CA LEU A 75 21.20 23.04 20.80
C LEU A 75 21.54 23.32 22.26
N GLN A 76 21.93 24.57 22.57
CA GLN A 76 22.14 25.00 23.96
C GLN A 76 20.80 25.25 24.64
N ILE A 77 20.59 24.61 25.77
CA ILE A 77 19.34 24.68 26.53
C ILE A 77 19.59 24.27 27.98
N ASP A 78 18.86 24.88 28.92
CA ASP A 78 18.93 24.49 30.33
C ASP A 78 18.19 23.17 30.53
N LEU A 79 18.94 22.10 30.87
CA LEU A 79 18.39 20.76 31.05
C LEU A 79 18.20 20.38 32.53
N ASP A 80 18.84 21.11 33.45
CA ASP A 80 18.87 20.77 34.87
C ASP A 80 18.46 21.90 35.82
N GLY A 81 18.05 23.05 35.28
CA GLY A 81 17.61 24.22 36.02
C GLY A 81 18.77 25.07 36.55
N SER A 82 19.97 24.93 36.01
CA SER A 82 21.18 25.62 36.48
C SER A 82 21.95 26.31 35.37
N GLU A 83 22.65 27.39 35.74
CA GLU A 83 23.67 27.99 34.87
C GLU A 83 25.02 27.32 35.12
N PRO A 84 25.88 27.21 34.09
CA PRO A 84 25.69 27.62 32.69
C PRO A 84 24.82 26.64 31.87
N LEU A 85 24.37 27.08 30.68
CA LEU A 85 23.51 26.28 29.80
C LEU A 85 24.15 24.94 29.42
N ASP A 86 23.34 23.89 29.45
CA ASP A 86 23.68 22.57 28.92
C ASP A 86 23.45 22.51 27.40
N ALA A 87 23.67 21.35 26.79
CA ALA A 87 23.36 21.15 25.38
C ALA A 87 22.77 19.77 25.06
N ILE A 88 21.90 19.72 24.05
CA ILE A 88 21.57 18.50 23.32
C ILE A 88 22.47 18.46 22.09
N ALA A 89 23.25 17.39 21.92
CA ALA A 89 24.25 17.25 20.88
C ALA A 89 24.03 15.98 20.04
N VAL A 90 24.24 16.11 18.74
CA VAL A 90 24.26 15.00 17.78
C VAL A 90 25.66 14.88 17.21
N SER A 91 26.19 13.66 17.25
CA SER A 91 27.49 13.31 16.66
C SER A 91 27.36 12.03 15.84
N ALA A 92 28.24 11.84 14.87
CA ALA A 92 28.25 10.64 14.03
C ALA A 92 29.67 10.08 13.90
N ASP A 93 29.74 8.77 13.71
CA ASP A 93 30.91 8.07 13.21
C ASP A 93 30.49 7.13 12.06
N PRO A 94 31.42 6.39 11.41
CA PRO A 94 31.06 5.53 10.29
C PRO A 94 30.05 4.41 10.59
N GLN A 95 29.78 4.10 11.86
CA GLN A 95 28.91 3.01 12.29
C GLN A 95 27.63 3.50 12.98
N GLU A 96 27.69 4.57 13.77
CA GLU A 96 26.54 5.07 14.52
C GLU A 96 26.40 6.60 14.53
N VAL A 97 25.13 7.05 14.59
CA VAL A 97 24.76 8.41 14.98
C VAL A 97 24.32 8.38 16.44
N ARG A 98 24.89 9.27 17.25
CA ARG A 98 24.69 9.34 18.71
C ARG A 98 23.99 10.64 19.07
N LEU A 99 22.94 10.52 19.87
CA LEU A 99 22.26 11.62 20.54
C LEU A 99 22.66 11.65 22.01
N GLN A 100 23.10 12.81 22.50
CA GLN A 100 23.64 12.98 23.84
C GLN A 100 23.12 14.27 24.48
N ALA A 101 22.96 14.25 25.81
CA ALA A 101 22.88 15.46 26.62
C ALA A 101 24.26 15.75 27.19
N ALA A 102 24.74 16.98 27.05
CA ALA A 102 26.03 17.41 27.53
C ALA A 102 25.82 18.41 28.68
N PHE A 103 26.20 17.99 29.90
CA PHE A 103 26.00 18.80 31.10
C PHE A 103 27.28 19.55 31.48
N GLN A 104 27.22 20.87 31.59
CA GLN A 104 28.39 21.64 32.03
C GLN A 104 28.48 21.66 33.56
N ARG A 105 29.63 21.24 34.10
CA ARG A 105 29.93 21.22 35.54
C ARG A 105 31.23 21.98 35.79
N GLY A 106 31.13 23.28 35.97
CA GLY A 106 32.30 24.16 36.05
C GLY A 106 33.02 24.20 34.70
N LEU A 107 34.28 23.77 34.66
CA LEU A 107 35.09 23.76 33.42
C LEU A 107 34.99 22.45 32.63
N THR A 108 34.31 21.42 33.15
CA THR A 108 34.18 20.12 32.47
C THR A 108 32.77 19.93 31.92
N VAL A 109 32.67 19.21 30.80
CA VAL A 109 31.40 18.81 30.21
C VAL A 109 31.25 17.30 30.33
N THR A 110 30.14 16.85 30.92
CA THR A 110 29.84 15.42 31.10
C THR A 110 28.78 14.99 30.08
N PRO A 111 29.13 14.20 29.06
CA PRO A 111 28.15 13.68 28.12
C PRO A 111 27.38 12.50 28.73
N ARG A 112 26.06 12.50 28.54
CA ARG A 112 25.16 11.39 28.83
C ARG A 112 24.49 10.96 27.53
N ARG A 113 24.76 9.72 27.11
CA ARG A 113 24.11 9.11 25.95
C ARG A 113 22.60 9.01 26.21
N ILE A 114 21.80 9.59 25.31
CA ILE A 114 20.35 9.46 25.30
C ILE A 114 19.98 8.26 24.43
N ASP A 115 20.50 8.23 23.20
CA ASP A 115 20.13 7.22 22.20
C ASP A 115 21.14 7.12 21.05
N THR A 116 21.03 6.07 20.23
CA THR A 116 21.81 5.89 19.00
C THR A 116 21.02 5.22 17.87
N PHE A 117 21.47 5.44 16.64
CA PHE A 117 21.08 4.68 15.46
C PHE A 117 22.29 4.17 14.72
N LEU A 118 22.14 3.00 14.09
CA LEU A 118 23.16 2.48 13.17
C LEU A 118 23.07 3.18 11.82
N VAL A 119 24.22 3.58 11.29
CA VAL A 119 24.35 4.07 9.91
C VAL A 119 24.35 2.84 8.99
N PRO A 120 23.37 2.71 8.06
CA PRO A 120 23.39 1.60 7.12
C PRO A 120 24.64 1.68 6.23
N SER A 121 25.25 0.54 5.92
CA SER A 121 26.50 0.49 5.15
C SER A 121 26.45 1.10 3.75
N HIS A 122 25.24 1.26 3.19
CA HIS A 122 24.96 1.84 1.88
C HIS A 122 24.54 3.32 1.96
N CYS A 123 24.66 3.94 3.14
CA CYS A 123 24.38 5.37 3.38
C CYS A 123 25.66 6.08 3.80
N LYS A 124 25.80 7.36 3.45
CA LYS A 124 26.97 8.18 3.79
C LYS A 124 26.56 9.57 4.31
N GLU A 125 27.47 10.17 5.06
CA GLU A 125 27.51 11.60 5.43
C GLU A 125 26.16 12.15 5.95
N PRO A 126 25.79 11.85 7.20
CA PRO A 126 24.58 12.38 7.80
C PRO A 126 24.65 13.91 7.99
N LYS A 127 23.51 14.56 7.83
CA LYS A 127 23.27 15.93 8.32
C LYS A 127 22.27 15.88 9.45
N ALA A 128 22.42 16.75 10.45
CA ALA A 128 21.46 16.83 11.56
C ALA A 128 20.95 18.25 11.77
N GLU A 129 19.68 18.36 12.15
CA GLU A 129 19.04 19.58 12.62
C GLU A 129 18.38 19.30 13.97
N ILE A 130 18.58 20.19 14.93
CA ILE A 130 17.91 20.15 16.24
C ILE A 130 16.97 21.36 16.30
N ARG A 131 15.71 21.15 16.64
CA ARG A 131 14.71 22.23 16.75
C ARG A 131 13.91 22.07 18.02
N GLN A 132 13.75 23.15 18.77
CA GLN A 132 12.83 23.17 19.90
C GLN A 132 11.39 23.31 19.39
N LEU A 133 10.52 22.40 19.82
CA LEU A 133 9.09 22.39 19.46
C LEU A 133 8.23 23.11 20.50
N SER A 134 8.63 23.04 21.77
CA SER A 134 8.03 23.77 22.89
C SER A 134 9.02 23.89 24.05
N ALA A 135 8.59 24.46 25.18
CA ALA A 135 9.43 24.57 26.38
C ALA A 135 9.92 23.20 26.91
N SER A 136 9.22 22.11 26.60
CA SER A 136 9.49 20.77 27.11
C SER A 136 9.86 19.75 26.03
N LEU A 137 9.81 20.13 24.74
CA LEU A 137 9.95 19.22 23.60
C LEU A 137 10.99 19.69 22.57
N VAL A 138 11.80 18.74 22.10
CA VAL A 138 12.82 18.96 21.07
C VAL A 138 12.71 17.86 20.01
N SER A 139 12.79 18.23 18.74
CA SER A 139 12.97 17.32 17.62
C SER A 139 14.41 17.34 17.13
N VAL A 140 14.94 16.16 16.82
CA VAL A 140 16.25 16.00 16.19
C VAL A 140 16.08 15.22 14.91
N GLN A 141 16.28 15.85 13.77
CA GLN A 141 16.24 15.24 12.45
C GLN A 141 17.65 14.90 11.98
N VAL A 142 17.83 13.70 11.41
CA VAL A 142 19.09 13.24 10.82
C VAL A 142 18.83 12.63 9.44
N ASP A 143 19.33 13.30 8.41
CA ASP A 143 19.19 12.90 7.02
C ASP A 143 20.45 12.19 6.53
N HIS A 144 20.28 11.07 5.84
CA HIS A 144 21.34 10.29 5.22
C HIS A 144 21.10 10.18 3.72
N VAL A 145 22.17 10.29 2.94
CA VAL A 145 22.14 10.01 1.50
C VAL A 145 22.53 8.55 1.30
N CYS A 146 21.61 7.74 0.76
CA CYS A 146 21.84 6.33 0.48
C CYS A 146 21.79 6.04 -1.03
N GLU A 147 22.34 4.90 -1.46
CA GLU A 147 22.34 4.49 -2.88
C GLU A 147 20.92 4.45 -3.50
N THR A 148 19.91 4.12 -2.69
CA THR A 148 18.50 4.02 -3.11
C THR A 148 17.69 5.30 -2.90
N GLY A 149 18.32 6.36 -2.39
CA GLY A 149 17.68 7.65 -2.07
C GLY A 149 17.88 8.06 -0.62
N ASP A 150 17.21 9.14 -0.21
CA ASP A 150 17.41 9.72 1.12
C ASP A 150 16.67 8.94 2.21
N ARG A 151 17.31 8.87 3.38
CA ARG A 151 16.74 8.31 4.61
C ARG A 151 16.76 9.35 5.71
N THR A 152 15.59 9.67 6.25
CA THR A 152 15.44 10.58 7.39
C THR A 152 15.17 9.78 8.66
N ASN A 153 15.86 10.09 9.75
CA ASN A 153 15.53 9.57 11.08
C ASN A 153 15.26 10.76 12.00
N VAL A 154 14.20 10.69 12.79
CA VAL A 154 13.82 11.75 13.71
C VAL A 154 13.67 11.19 15.11
N TRP A 155 14.33 11.84 16.07
CA TRP A 155 14.07 11.66 17.49
C TRP A 155 13.12 12.74 17.98
N LEU A 156 12.10 12.35 18.71
CA LEU A 156 11.28 13.23 19.52
C LEU A 156 11.69 13.10 20.98
N LEU A 157 12.06 14.22 21.61
CA LEU A 157 12.63 14.26 22.95
C LEU A 157 11.75 15.08 23.89
N THR A 158 11.57 14.59 25.12
CA THR A 158 11.19 15.45 26.25
C THR A 158 12.44 15.85 27.00
N ILE A 159 12.54 17.13 27.36
CA ILE A 159 13.71 17.70 28.06
C ILE A 159 13.44 18.04 29.54
N GLU A 160 12.21 17.86 30.04
CA GLU A 160 11.87 18.09 31.45
C GLU A 160 12.64 17.15 32.40
N ALA A 161 13.43 17.74 33.30
CA ALA A 161 14.27 17.11 34.33
C ALA A 161 15.39 16.18 33.83
N GLN A 162 15.09 15.27 32.89
CA GLN A 162 16.08 14.42 32.22
C GLN A 162 15.66 14.14 30.77
N PRO A 163 16.51 14.47 29.78
CA PRO A 163 16.24 14.19 28.38
C PRO A 163 15.96 12.71 28.10
N ARG A 164 14.86 12.43 27.41
CA ARG A 164 14.44 11.07 27.02
C ARG A 164 13.80 11.06 25.65
N VAL A 165 14.12 10.02 24.87
CA VAL A 165 13.41 9.74 23.61
C VAL A 165 12.00 9.25 23.92
N ARG A 166 11.02 9.91 23.29
CA ARG A 166 9.61 9.51 23.32
C ARG A 166 9.22 8.73 22.10
N GLU A 167 9.71 9.11 20.93
CA GLU A 167 9.43 8.41 19.68
C GLU A 167 10.62 8.49 18.73
N ARG A 168 10.71 7.47 17.86
CA ARG A 168 11.65 7.39 16.75
C ARG A 168 10.87 7.24 15.46
N ILE A 169 10.99 8.22 14.57
CA ILE A 169 10.36 8.18 13.26
C ILE A 169 11.44 7.96 12.21
N THR A 170 11.27 6.98 11.34
CA THR A 170 12.19 6.73 10.22
C THR A 170 11.43 6.85 8.91
N VAL A 171 11.91 7.69 8.01
CA VAL A 171 11.48 7.74 6.61
C VAL A 171 12.51 6.98 5.79
N LEU A 172 12.10 5.85 5.20
CA LEU A 172 12.94 5.00 4.36
C LEU A 172 12.97 5.53 2.91
N PRO A 173 14.07 5.26 2.18
CA PRO A 173 14.18 5.61 0.77
C PRO A 173 13.12 4.90 -0.08
N PRO A 174 12.87 5.36 -1.32
CA PRO A 174 11.98 4.70 -2.28
C PRO A 174 12.28 3.21 -2.44
N ASN A 175 11.22 2.42 -2.62
CA ASN A 175 11.29 0.98 -2.87
C ASN A 175 10.31 0.58 -3.98
N GLU A 176 10.44 -0.65 -4.51
CA GLU A 176 9.62 -1.15 -5.63
C GLU A 176 8.11 -1.00 -5.43
N GLY A 177 7.63 -1.06 -4.17
CA GLY A 177 6.21 -0.91 -3.85
C GLY A 177 5.76 0.51 -3.51
N SER A 178 6.68 1.46 -3.24
CA SER A 178 6.35 2.82 -2.80
C SER A 178 7.42 3.84 -3.23
N MET A 179 7.21 4.47 -4.38
CA MET A 179 8.16 5.41 -4.97
C MET A 179 7.86 6.89 -4.67
N VAL A 180 6.69 7.20 -4.10
CA VAL A 180 6.24 8.58 -3.84
C VAL A 180 7.16 9.31 -2.85
N PRO A 181 7.44 10.62 -3.05
CA PRO A 181 8.22 11.39 -2.09
C PRO A 181 7.46 11.53 -0.76
N ILE A 182 8.21 11.48 0.35
CA ILE A 182 7.67 11.62 1.69
C ILE A 182 8.47 12.70 2.42
N SER A 183 7.78 13.68 2.99
CA SER A 183 8.36 14.64 3.93
C SER A 183 7.62 14.61 5.25
N LEU A 184 8.31 15.03 6.32
CA LEU A 184 7.84 14.97 7.69
C LEU A 184 8.04 16.34 8.33
N GLU A 185 6.99 16.91 8.89
CA GLU A 185 7.05 18.13 9.69
C GLU A 185 6.48 17.82 11.08
N LEU A 186 7.20 18.22 12.14
CA LEU A 186 6.77 18.05 13.53
C LEU A 186 6.27 19.37 14.10
N GLY A 187 5.18 19.31 14.84
CA GLY A 187 4.61 20.43 15.58
C GLY A 187 3.99 19.98 16.90
N VAL A 188 3.52 20.97 17.67
CA VAL A 188 2.79 20.77 18.92
C VAL A 188 1.42 21.42 18.84
N GLU A 189 0.40 20.73 19.36
CA GLU A 189 -0.99 21.18 19.40
C GLU A 189 -1.67 20.54 20.62
N ASP A 190 -2.59 21.23 21.29
CA ASP A 190 -3.48 20.61 22.29
C ASP A 190 -4.69 20.02 21.55
N ARG A 191 -4.55 18.79 21.05
CA ARG A 191 -5.48 18.21 20.07
C ARG A 191 -6.78 17.73 20.70
N ASP A 192 -6.75 17.40 21.98
CA ASP A 192 -7.93 16.94 22.72
C ASP A 192 -8.43 17.89 23.80
N ALA A 193 -7.85 19.10 23.84
CA ALA A 193 -8.22 20.20 24.73
C ALA A 193 -8.10 19.84 26.22
N ASP A 194 -7.14 18.98 26.57
CA ASP A 194 -6.84 18.61 27.96
C ASP A 194 -5.81 19.54 28.63
N GLY A 195 -5.30 20.53 27.89
CA GLY A 195 -4.38 21.56 28.35
C GLY A 195 -2.91 21.12 28.33
N TYR A 196 -2.60 19.94 27.78
CA TYR A 196 -1.25 19.46 27.55
C TYR A 196 -0.87 19.54 26.07
N GLU A 197 0.42 19.75 25.78
CA GLU A 197 0.91 19.79 24.41
C GLU A 197 1.04 18.37 23.84
N ASP A 198 0.26 18.06 22.80
CA ASP A 198 0.42 16.85 22.00
C ASP A 198 1.42 17.06 20.88
N VAL A 199 2.02 15.99 20.39
CA VAL A 199 2.93 16.05 19.26
C VAL A 199 2.22 15.58 18.00
N VAL A 200 2.27 16.40 16.95
CA VAL A 200 1.70 16.08 15.65
C VAL A 200 2.83 16.01 14.62
N ALA A 201 2.88 14.89 13.90
CA ALA A 201 3.72 14.72 12.73
C ALA A 201 2.86 14.80 11.47
N SER A 202 2.99 15.91 10.74
CA SER A 202 2.41 16.07 9.41
C SER A 202 3.26 15.32 8.40
N VAL A 203 2.81 14.12 8.02
CA VAL A 203 3.47 13.30 7.00
C VAL A 203 2.89 13.66 5.63
N ARG A 204 3.66 14.34 4.80
CA ARG A 204 3.26 14.67 3.43
C ARG A 204 3.77 13.61 2.47
N ILE A 205 2.87 12.94 1.78
CA ILE A 205 3.11 11.84 0.85
C ILE A 205 2.60 12.29 -0.51
N ALA A 206 3.53 12.67 -1.39
CA ALA A 206 3.22 13.45 -2.58
C ALA A 206 2.37 14.70 -2.26
N GLU A 207 1.13 14.76 -2.72
CA GLU A 207 0.20 15.88 -2.48
C GLU A 207 -0.72 15.67 -1.26
N VAL A 208 -0.66 14.51 -0.61
CA VAL A 208 -1.54 14.16 0.51
C VAL A 208 -0.82 14.37 1.83
N GLU A 209 -1.45 15.08 2.77
CA GLU A 209 -0.96 15.24 4.12
C GLU A 209 -1.73 14.32 5.08
N VAL A 210 -1.00 13.53 5.88
CA VAL A 210 -1.56 12.61 6.86
C VAL A 210 -0.96 12.92 8.24
N PRO A 211 -1.74 13.49 9.16
CA PRO A 211 -1.26 13.75 10.51
C PRO A 211 -1.18 12.45 11.31
N LEU A 212 -0.06 12.27 12.03
CA LEU A 212 0.10 11.26 13.06
C LEU A 212 0.28 11.97 14.40
N ALA A 213 -0.57 11.68 15.37
CA ALA A 213 -0.56 12.37 16.66
C ALA A 213 -0.13 11.43 17.80
N TRP A 214 0.60 12.00 18.77
CA TRP A 214 0.89 11.39 20.06
C TRP A 214 0.34 12.30 21.15
N LEU A 215 -0.68 11.81 21.84
CA LEU A 215 -1.40 12.55 22.88
C LEU A 215 -0.62 12.51 24.20
N ASN A 216 -0.43 13.64 24.85
CA ASN A 216 0.31 13.77 26.09
C ASN A 216 -0.58 13.44 27.29
N ARG A 217 -0.57 12.17 27.71
CA ARG A 217 -1.38 11.69 28.83
C ARG A 217 -0.57 11.64 30.13
N PRO A 218 -1.20 11.49 31.31
CA PRO A 218 -0.48 11.29 32.58
C PRO A 218 0.52 10.11 32.58
N GLY A 219 0.32 9.12 31.71
CA GLY A 219 1.25 7.99 31.50
C GLY A 219 2.38 8.27 30.49
N GLY A 220 2.44 9.47 29.91
CA GLY A 220 3.29 9.87 28.80
C GLY A 220 2.55 9.88 27.45
N PHE A 221 3.32 10.13 26.39
CA PHE A 221 2.81 10.16 25.02
C PHE A 221 2.21 8.83 24.57
N ALA A 222 0.98 8.88 24.07
CA ALA A 222 0.26 7.73 23.51
C ALA A 222 -0.23 8.06 22.09
N ARG A 223 0.10 7.20 21.12
CA ARG A 223 -0.34 7.38 19.73
C ARG A 223 -1.87 7.43 19.63
N ASP A 224 -2.39 8.41 18.91
CA ASP A 224 -3.78 8.42 18.49
C ASP A 224 -4.01 7.27 17.49
N LEU A 225 -4.73 6.24 17.94
CA LEU A 225 -5.03 5.06 17.15
C LEU A 225 -6.06 5.32 16.03
N SER A 226 -6.79 6.45 16.09
CA SER A 226 -7.74 6.83 15.04
C SER A 226 -7.02 7.27 13.76
N GLN A 227 -5.76 7.70 13.86
CA GLN A 227 -4.90 8.01 12.73
C GLN A 227 -4.09 6.76 12.29
N PRO A 228 -3.84 6.58 10.98
CA PRO A 228 -4.19 7.46 9.86
C PRO A 228 -5.61 7.26 9.29
N GLU A 229 -6.39 6.32 9.83
CA GLU A 229 -7.66 5.89 9.25
C GLU A 229 -8.70 7.00 9.14
N ALA A 230 -8.82 7.87 10.14
CA ALA A 230 -9.74 9.00 10.09
C ALA A 230 -9.42 9.93 8.89
N THR A 231 -8.14 10.20 8.64
CA THR A 231 -7.70 11.00 7.49
C THR A 231 -7.95 10.28 6.17
N PHE A 232 -7.67 8.97 6.09
CA PHE A 232 -7.97 8.20 4.88
C PHE A 232 -9.45 8.22 4.53
N ARG A 233 -10.35 8.13 5.53
CA ARG A 233 -11.80 8.23 5.30
C ARG A 233 -12.19 9.59 4.76
N LEU A 234 -11.75 10.68 5.40
CA LEU A 234 -12.07 12.04 4.96
C LEU A 234 -11.65 12.27 3.50
N LEU A 235 -10.42 11.88 3.14
CA LEU A 235 -9.91 12.03 1.78
C LEU A 235 -10.59 11.11 0.77
N ALA A 236 -10.95 9.88 1.17
CA ALA A 236 -11.69 8.95 0.31
C ALA A 236 -13.14 9.39 0.10
N ASP A 237 -13.78 9.98 1.11
CA ASP A 237 -15.12 10.56 1.02
C ASP A 237 -15.13 11.78 0.11
N ASP A 238 -14.10 12.64 0.18
CA ASP A 238 -13.90 13.74 -0.77
C ASP A 238 -13.77 13.20 -2.20
N ALA A 239 -12.89 12.21 -2.42
CA ALA A 239 -12.71 11.57 -3.73
C ALA A 239 -14.02 10.97 -4.27
N TRP A 240 -14.84 10.37 -3.39
CA TRP A 240 -16.14 9.80 -3.72
C TRP A 240 -17.15 10.88 -4.13
N ALA A 241 -17.21 11.99 -3.40
CA ALA A 241 -18.16 13.08 -3.67
C ALA A 241 -18.02 13.66 -5.09
N PHE A 242 -16.81 13.67 -5.65
CA PHE A 242 -16.54 14.18 -7.00
C PHE A 242 -16.68 13.14 -8.12
N LEU A 243 -16.97 11.87 -7.80
CA LEU A 243 -16.85 10.76 -8.76
C LEU A 243 -17.73 10.92 -10.00
N ASP A 244 -18.90 11.51 -9.85
CA ASP A 244 -19.84 11.77 -10.95
C ASP A 244 -19.51 13.03 -11.75
N SER A 245 -18.99 14.08 -11.11
CA SER A 245 -18.69 15.36 -11.77
C SER A 245 -17.30 15.41 -12.40
N ASP A 246 -16.30 14.76 -11.79
CA ASP A 246 -14.91 14.75 -12.21
C ASP A 246 -14.24 13.39 -11.94
N PRO A 247 -14.48 12.38 -12.79
CA PRO A 247 -13.90 11.06 -12.62
C PRO A 247 -12.36 11.05 -12.59
N ALA A 248 -11.73 11.95 -13.37
CA ALA A 248 -10.28 12.01 -13.45
C ALA A 248 -9.67 12.59 -12.16
N GLY A 249 -10.23 13.68 -11.63
CA GLY A 249 -9.81 14.25 -10.36
C GLY A 249 -10.15 13.35 -9.17
N SER A 250 -11.28 12.64 -9.19
CA SER A 250 -11.60 11.61 -8.20
C SER A 250 -10.59 10.47 -8.21
N GLU A 251 -10.18 10.00 -9.39
CA GLU A 251 -9.12 8.99 -9.50
C GLU A 251 -7.80 9.49 -8.91
N LYS A 252 -7.41 10.74 -9.21
CA LYS A 252 -6.18 11.35 -8.67
C LYS A 252 -6.23 11.41 -7.14
N ARG A 253 -7.32 11.91 -6.56
CA ARG A 253 -7.51 11.98 -5.09
C ARG A 253 -7.49 10.59 -4.45
N ALA A 254 -8.24 9.66 -5.01
CA ALA A 254 -8.28 8.28 -4.53
C ALA A 254 -6.89 7.63 -4.55
N ARG A 255 -6.13 7.79 -5.64
CA ARG A 255 -4.74 7.30 -5.74
C ARG A 255 -3.84 7.90 -4.66
N GLY A 256 -3.98 9.20 -4.36
CA GLY A 256 -3.25 9.83 -3.26
C GLY A 256 -3.49 9.14 -1.91
N VAL A 257 -4.74 8.75 -1.62
CA VAL A 257 -5.06 7.96 -0.42
C VAL A 257 -4.39 6.58 -0.46
N LEU A 258 -4.37 5.92 -1.61
CA LEU A 258 -3.73 4.61 -1.76
C LEU A 258 -2.22 4.69 -1.59
N ASP A 259 -1.57 5.71 -2.17
CA ASP A 259 -0.14 5.96 -2.03
C ASP A 259 0.21 6.23 -0.56
N ALA A 260 -0.62 7.01 0.14
CA ALA A 260 -0.46 7.25 1.57
C ALA A 260 -0.64 5.97 2.41
N PHE A 261 -1.66 5.15 2.12
CA PHE A 261 -1.84 3.84 2.75
C PHE A 261 -0.62 2.94 2.52
N ILE A 262 -0.12 2.87 1.28
CA ILE A 262 1.03 2.04 0.93
C ILE A 262 2.28 2.48 1.68
N ALA A 263 2.56 3.79 1.72
CA ALA A 263 3.73 4.36 2.36
C ALA A 263 3.70 4.31 3.90
N LEU A 264 2.52 4.33 4.52
CA LEU A 264 2.37 4.34 5.98
C LEU A 264 2.14 2.95 6.56
N CYS A 265 1.28 2.14 5.96
CA CYS A 265 0.69 0.98 6.60
C CYS A 265 1.50 -0.29 6.36
N ARG A 266 1.83 -1.00 7.44
CA ARG A 266 2.57 -2.26 7.40
C ARG A 266 1.89 -3.32 6.54
N GLU A 267 0.56 -3.30 6.52
CA GLU A 267 -0.31 -4.21 5.76
C GLU A 267 -0.09 -4.10 4.23
N SER A 268 0.49 -3.00 3.74
CA SER A 268 0.83 -2.86 2.32
C SER A 268 2.03 -3.72 1.90
N GLY A 269 2.89 -4.09 2.84
CA GLY A 269 4.18 -4.74 2.57
C GLY A 269 5.27 -3.81 2.01
N ALA A 270 4.97 -2.54 1.75
CA ALA A 270 5.89 -1.57 1.13
C ALA A 270 6.05 -0.28 1.94
N ALA A 271 5.59 -0.26 3.20
CA ALA A 271 5.64 0.90 4.08
C ALA A 271 7.05 1.49 4.20
N ARG A 272 7.13 2.81 4.16
CA ARG A 272 8.37 3.60 4.23
C ARG A 272 8.47 4.44 5.49
N ILE A 273 7.39 4.63 6.24
CA ILE A 273 7.46 5.20 7.59
C ILE A 273 7.62 4.07 8.60
N GLY A 274 8.64 4.18 9.46
CA GLY A 274 8.84 3.32 10.62
C GLY A 274 8.68 4.10 11.93
N LEU A 275 8.10 3.45 12.94
CA LEU A 275 7.91 3.98 14.29
C LEU A 275 8.53 3.05 15.33
N ALA A 276 9.17 3.60 16.36
CA ALA A 276 9.81 2.85 17.44
C ALA A 276 10.70 1.68 16.95
N GLY A 277 11.39 1.85 15.82
CA GLY A 277 12.25 0.83 15.21
C GLY A 277 11.52 -0.27 14.43
N THR A 278 10.20 -0.19 14.30
CA THR A 278 9.39 -1.10 13.46
C THR A 278 9.01 -0.44 12.14
N GLN A 279 9.18 -1.14 11.02
CA GLN A 279 8.78 -0.63 9.70
C GLN A 279 7.25 -0.73 9.53
N GLY A 280 6.64 0.36 9.08
CA GLY A 280 5.20 0.49 8.89
C GLY A 280 4.41 0.66 10.18
N ILE A 281 3.38 1.50 10.10
CA ILE A 281 2.35 1.69 11.11
C ILE A 281 1.33 0.56 10.97
N GLN A 282 0.85 0.03 12.09
CA GLN A 282 -0.24 -0.93 12.05
C GLN A 282 -1.56 -0.19 11.79
N CYS A 283 -2.04 -0.26 10.55
CA CYS A 283 -3.31 0.38 10.15
C CYS A 283 -4.51 -0.56 10.29
N GLN A 284 -4.26 -1.86 10.51
CA GLN A 284 -5.28 -2.89 10.55
C GLN A 284 -6.13 -2.87 9.26
N LYS A 285 -7.45 -3.08 9.39
CA LYS A 285 -8.36 -3.08 8.25
C LYS A 285 -8.87 -1.67 7.98
N SER A 286 -8.37 -1.04 6.94
CA SER A 286 -8.71 0.33 6.56
C SER A 286 -9.99 0.39 5.71
N GLN A 287 -11.01 1.13 6.17
CA GLN A 287 -12.21 1.45 5.40
C GLN A 287 -11.93 2.59 4.42
N GLY A 288 -11.16 3.61 4.85
CA GLY A 288 -10.76 4.72 3.97
C GLY A 288 -10.02 4.24 2.72
N ALA A 289 -9.03 3.33 2.88
CA ALA A 289 -8.35 2.73 1.75
C ALA A 289 -9.30 1.89 0.88
N ALA A 290 -10.20 1.09 1.49
CA ALA A 290 -11.16 0.27 0.74
C ALA A 290 -12.09 1.13 -0.14
N ARG A 291 -12.58 2.26 0.39
CA ARG A 291 -13.38 3.24 -0.34
C ARG A 291 -12.59 3.91 -1.45
N ALA A 292 -11.36 4.34 -1.18
CA ALA A 292 -10.48 4.92 -2.20
C ALA A 292 -10.23 3.94 -3.37
N VAL A 293 -10.03 2.64 -3.10
CA VAL A 293 -9.93 1.63 -4.17
C VAL A 293 -11.22 1.55 -4.98
N ALA A 294 -12.40 1.56 -4.33
CA ALA A 294 -13.69 1.57 -5.00
C ALA A 294 -13.84 2.77 -5.95
N VAL A 295 -13.50 3.98 -5.49
CA VAL A 295 -13.53 5.21 -6.30
C VAL A 295 -12.58 5.09 -7.48
N ALA A 296 -11.32 4.68 -7.26
CA ALA A 296 -10.32 4.52 -8.31
C ALA A 296 -10.74 3.48 -9.36
N MET A 297 -11.34 2.36 -8.94
CA MET A 297 -11.89 1.35 -9.85
C MET A 297 -13.01 1.92 -10.71
N VAL A 298 -13.99 2.59 -10.11
CA VAL A 298 -15.15 3.13 -10.83
C VAL A 298 -14.70 4.21 -11.83
N ALA A 299 -13.77 5.08 -11.43
CA ALA A 299 -13.17 6.05 -12.34
C ALA A 299 -12.44 5.38 -13.50
N ALA A 300 -11.63 4.33 -13.23
CA ALA A 300 -10.95 3.55 -14.27
C ALA A 300 -11.94 2.88 -15.24
N ILE A 301 -13.04 2.30 -14.74
CA ILE A 301 -14.10 1.71 -15.56
C ILE A 301 -14.75 2.76 -16.46
N ARG A 302 -15.12 3.92 -15.90
CA ARG A 302 -15.76 5.03 -16.64
C ARG A 302 -14.85 5.60 -17.74
N ARG A 303 -13.53 5.58 -17.52
CA ARG A 303 -12.51 6.00 -18.49
C ARG A 303 -12.15 4.92 -19.51
N GLY A 304 -12.68 3.70 -19.36
CA GLY A 304 -12.38 2.57 -20.24
C GLY A 304 -11.01 1.93 -20.01
N THR A 305 -10.36 2.18 -18.87
CA THR A 305 -9.09 1.56 -18.46
C THR A 305 -9.36 0.29 -17.66
N PHE A 306 -9.88 -0.74 -18.31
CA PHE A 306 -10.39 -1.95 -17.68
C PHE A 306 -9.30 -2.83 -17.06
N ILE A 307 -8.11 -2.89 -17.66
CA ILE A 307 -6.98 -3.62 -17.05
C ILE A 307 -6.63 -3.02 -15.69
N ARG A 308 -6.55 -1.69 -15.59
CA ARG A 308 -6.32 -1.00 -14.34
C ARG A 308 -7.43 -1.23 -13.31
N ALA A 309 -8.69 -1.25 -13.75
CA ALA A 309 -9.81 -1.57 -12.86
C ALA A 309 -9.71 -2.99 -12.28
N LEU A 310 -9.30 -3.97 -13.10
CA LEU A 310 -9.10 -5.36 -12.66
C LEU A 310 -7.92 -5.49 -11.68
N GLU A 311 -6.82 -4.76 -11.88
CA GLU A 311 -5.69 -4.71 -10.93
C GLU A 311 -6.15 -4.20 -9.56
N LEU A 312 -6.87 -3.08 -9.55
CA LEU A 312 -7.40 -2.48 -8.33
C LEU A 312 -8.38 -3.44 -7.64
N GLN A 313 -9.22 -4.16 -8.40
CA GLN A 313 -10.14 -5.17 -7.85
C GLN A 313 -9.39 -6.36 -7.24
N ARG A 314 -8.28 -6.80 -7.85
CA ARG A 314 -7.40 -7.82 -7.25
C ARG A 314 -6.85 -7.32 -5.91
N TRP A 315 -6.32 -6.09 -5.89
CA TRP A 315 -5.77 -5.51 -4.66
C TRP A 315 -6.83 -5.34 -3.57
N TRP A 316 -8.04 -4.94 -3.95
CA TRP A 316 -9.21 -4.84 -3.07
C TRP A 316 -9.59 -6.16 -2.40
N ASN A 317 -9.47 -7.27 -3.14
CA ASN A 317 -9.78 -8.62 -2.65
C ASN A 317 -8.63 -9.27 -1.86
N ALA A 318 -7.38 -8.92 -2.16
CA ALA A 318 -6.18 -9.52 -1.57
C ALA A 318 -5.75 -8.87 -0.25
N SER A 319 -6.10 -7.60 -0.03
CA SER A 319 -5.61 -6.78 1.07
C SER A 319 -6.49 -6.88 2.31
N GLY A 320 -6.00 -6.43 3.46
CA GLY A 320 -6.79 -6.26 4.69
C GLY A 320 -7.93 -5.23 4.61
N MET A 321 -8.47 -4.94 3.44
CA MET A 321 -9.55 -3.98 3.22
C MET A 321 -10.89 -4.57 3.64
N LEU A 322 -11.81 -3.71 4.08
CA LEU A 322 -13.18 -4.07 4.41
C LEU A 322 -14.14 -3.22 3.58
N PRO A 323 -14.42 -3.65 2.33
CA PRO A 323 -15.39 -2.93 1.52
C PRO A 323 -16.80 -3.03 2.09
N THR A 324 -17.50 -1.91 2.11
CA THR A 324 -18.90 -1.84 2.50
C THR A 324 -19.80 -2.39 1.38
N ALA A 325 -21.05 -2.76 1.72
CA ALA A 325 -22.03 -3.18 0.72
C ALA A 325 -22.33 -2.07 -0.31
N GLU A 326 -22.26 -0.81 0.09
CA GLU A 326 -22.40 0.35 -0.78
C GLU A 326 -21.27 0.42 -1.81
N GLU A 327 -20.02 0.27 -1.37
CA GLU A 327 -18.85 0.25 -2.26
C GLU A 327 -18.91 -0.93 -3.25
N GLN A 328 -19.29 -2.13 -2.76
CA GLN A 328 -19.50 -3.30 -3.62
C GLN A 328 -20.58 -3.05 -4.67
N ALA A 329 -21.73 -2.49 -4.26
CA ALA A 329 -22.82 -2.18 -5.18
C ALA A 329 -22.41 -1.11 -6.20
N LEU A 330 -21.64 -0.10 -5.80
CA LEU A 330 -21.14 0.94 -6.69
C LEU A 330 -20.23 0.35 -7.78
N VAL A 331 -19.23 -0.44 -7.39
CA VAL A 331 -18.27 -1.07 -8.32
C VAL A 331 -18.99 -2.03 -9.25
N GLN A 332 -19.91 -2.83 -8.70
CA GLN A 332 -20.74 -3.75 -9.48
C GLN A 332 -21.62 -3.01 -10.51
N SER A 333 -22.29 -1.93 -10.09
CA SER A 333 -23.08 -1.06 -10.99
C SER A 333 -22.19 -0.43 -12.06
N ALA A 334 -20.96 -0.03 -11.72
CA ALA A 334 -20.03 0.55 -12.68
C ALA A 334 -19.64 -0.46 -13.77
N TRP A 335 -19.34 -1.71 -13.41
CA TRP A 335 -19.07 -2.78 -14.38
C TRP A 335 -20.28 -3.09 -15.27
N GLN A 336 -21.49 -3.11 -14.70
CA GLN A 336 -22.72 -3.35 -15.46
C GLN A 336 -23.03 -2.24 -16.46
N LYS A 337 -22.77 -0.99 -16.08
CA LYS A 337 -23.00 0.21 -16.91
C LYS A 337 -21.80 0.59 -17.77
N ALA A 338 -20.69 -0.13 -17.66
CA ALA A 338 -19.48 0.14 -18.41
C ALA A 338 -19.78 0.13 -19.90
N LYS A 339 -19.44 1.22 -20.59
CA LYS A 339 -19.63 1.33 -22.04
C LYS A 339 -18.70 0.31 -22.71
N ALA A 340 -19.29 -0.63 -23.45
CA ALA A 340 -18.52 -1.59 -24.23
C ALA A 340 -17.59 -0.84 -25.19
N SER A 341 -16.33 -1.27 -25.23
CA SER A 341 -15.31 -0.65 -26.09
C SER A 341 -15.55 -0.93 -27.57
N ALA A 342 -16.25 -2.03 -27.87
CA ALA A 342 -16.69 -2.42 -29.20
C ALA A 342 -18.13 -2.94 -29.14
N ARG A 343 -18.81 -2.95 -30.29
CA ARG A 343 -20.17 -3.50 -30.40
C ARG A 343 -20.11 -5.02 -30.37
N ALA A 344 -20.07 -5.59 -29.17
CA ALA A 344 -20.09 -7.04 -28.98
C ALA A 344 -21.49 -7.59 -29.30
N SER A 345 -21.52 -8.69 -30.04
CA SER A 345 -22.71 -9.52 -30.24
C SER A 345 -22.38 -10.96 -29.87
N TRP A 346 -23.40 -11.75 -29.54
CA TRP A 346 -23.20 -13.18 -29.34
C TRP A 346 -24.32 -14.01 -29.96
N ARG A 347 -23.98 -15.23 -30.33
CA ARG A 347 -24.92 -16.23 -30.88
C ARG A 347 -24.85 -17.50 -30.04
N LEU A 348 -26.01 -18.09 -29.76
CA LEU A 348 -26.08 -19.42 -29.15
C LEU A 348 -25.49 -20.48 -30.08
N LEU A 349 -24.53 -21.24 -29.57
CA LEU A 349 -23.97 -22.40 -30.25
C LEU A 349 -24.57 -23.70 -29.71
N ASP A 350 -24.67 -23.81 -28.38
CA ASP A 350 -24.98 -25.08 -27.73
C ASP A 350 -25.44 -24.89 -26.27
N LYS A 351 -25.90 -25.97 -25.63
CA LYS A 351 -26.30 -25.99 -24.22
C LYS A 351 -25.68 -27.16 -23.47
N GLU A 352 -25.00 -26.85 -22.37
CA GLU A 352 -24.34 -27.83 -21.49
C GLU A 352 -24.54 -27.41 -20.02
N SER A 353 -25.15 -28.29 -19.23
CA SER A 353 -25.52 -27.99 -17.83
C SER A 353 -24.34 -28.06 -16.86
N ALA A 354 -23.28 -28.80 -17.20
CA ALA A 354 -22.04 -28.89 -16.43
C ALA A 354 -20.98 -27.93 -16.99
N THR A 355 -19.99 -27.54 -16.17
CA THR A 355 -18.83 -26.80 -16.66
C THR A 355 -18.09 -27.63 -17.70
N THR A 356 -17.82 -27.04 -18.86
CA THR A 356 -17.11 -27.66 -19.98
C THR A 356 -15.79 -26.96 -20.25
N SER A 357 -14.81 -27.69 -20.76
CA SER A 357 -13.61 -27.09 -21.33
C SER A 357 -13.91 -26.67 -22.77
N LEU A 358 -13.57 -25.43 -23.11
CA LEU A 358 -13.75 -24.87 -24.44
C LEU A 358 -12.36 -24.59 -25.03
N TYR A 359 -12.15 -24.93 -26.30
CA TYR A 359 -10.95 -24.52 -27.04
C TYR A 359 -11.17 -24.58 -28.54
N PHE A 360 -10.45 -23.74 -29.28
CA PHE A 360 -10.46 -23.73 -30.73
C PHE A 360 -9.37 -24.64 -31.30
N THR A 361 -9.67 -25.40 -32.35
CA THR A 361 -8.64 -26.09 -33.15
C THR A 361 -8.05 -25.20 -34.23
N ASP A 362 -8.90 -24.33 -34.77
CA ASP A 362 -8.65 -23.34 -35.82
C ASP A 362 -9.66 -22.19 -35.64
N ASP A 363 -9.66 -21.21 -36.54
CA ASP A 363 -10.49 -20.02 -36.41
C ASP A 363 -12.00 -20.31 -36.52
N ASP A 364 -12.39 -21.42 -37.14
CA ASP A 364 -13.77 -21.74 -37.51
C ASP A 364 -14.32 -22.99 -36.78
N THR A 365 -13.51 -23.66 -35.97
CA THR A 365 -13.91 -24.89 -35.26
C THR A 365 -13.71 -24.78 -33.76
N LEU A 366 -14.82 -24.86 -33.02
CA LEU A 366 -14.84 -24.89 -31.56
C LEU A 366 -14.98 -26.33 -31.06
N ILE A 367 -14.14 -26.73 -30.11
CA ILE A 367 -14.32 -27.96 -29.35
C ILE A 367 -15.01 -27.66 -28.02
N VAL A 368 -16.08 -28.40 -27.76
CA VAL A 368 -16.77 -28.45 -26.47
C VAL A 368 -16.41 -29.78 -25.82
N ASP A 369 -15.51 -29.74 -24.86
CA ASP A 369 -15.09 -30.88 -24.04
C ASP A 369 -15.93 -30.91 -22.75
N GLY A 370 -17.01 -31.69 -22.80
CA GLY A 370 -17.97 -31.87 -21.72
C GLY A 370 -18.40 -33.32 -21.59
N PHE A 371 -19.63 -33.56 -21.14
CA PHE A 371 -20.15 -34.92 -20.99
C PHE A 371 -20.27 -35.67 -22.33
N SER A 372 -20.57 -34.95 -23.41
CA SER A 372 -20.60 -35.47 -24.78
C SER A 372 -19.71 -34.62 -25.68
N PRO A 373 -18.41 -34.93 -25.75
CA PRO A 373 -17.47 -34.10 -26.49
C PRO A 373 -17.84 -33.98 -27.97
N LYS A 374 -17.71 -32.78 -28.52
CA LYS A 374 -18.12 -32.45 -29.89
C LYS A 374 -17.29 -31.30 -30.46
N SER A 375 -17.15 -31.29 -31.78
CA SER A 375 -16.71 -30.12 -32.53
C SER A 375 -17.93 -29.38 -33.08
N ILE A 376 -17.87 -28.06 -33.11
CA ILE A 376 -18.89 -27.19 -33.69
C ILE A 376 -18.19 -26.37 -34.76
N ASP A 377 -18.62 -26.55 -36.01
CA ASP A 377 -18.27 -25.68 -37.12
C ASP A 377 -19.02 -24.35 -36.95
N LEU A 378 -18.28 -23.25 -36.87
CA LEU A 378 -18.86 -21.96 -36.52
C LEU A 378 -19.64 -21.34 -37.67
N ASP A 379 -19.29 -21.60 -38.93
CA ASP A 379 -19.98 -21.00 -40.06
C ASP A 379 -21.34 -21.65 -40.29
N THR A 380 -21.38 -22.98 -40.21
CA THR A 380 -22.60 -23.77 -40.43
C THR A 380 -23.41 -24.01 -39.15
N GLY A 381 -22.77 -23.94 -37.99
CA GLY A 381 -23.34 -24.37 -36.71
C GLY A 381 -23.45 -25.90 -36.56
N ALA A 382 -22.88 -26.68 -37.49
CA ALA A 382 -22.95 -28.13 -37.45
C ALA A 382 -22.11 -28.70 -36.29
N ALA A 383 -22.76 -29.48 -35.42
CA ALA A 383 -22.11 -30.16 -34.31
C ALA A 383 -21.80 -31.62 -34.67
N THR A 384 -20.54 -32.02 -34.59
CA THR A 384 -20.08 -33.38 -34.82
C THR A 384 -19.57 -33.99 -33.51
N ARG A 385 -20.15 -35.12 -33.10
CA ARG A 385 -19.70 -35.83 -31.89
C ARG A 385 -18.27 -36.33 -32.07
N LEU A 386 -17.43 -36.10 -31.07
CA LEU A 386 -16.06 -36.57 -31.04
C LEU A 386 -15.92 -37.77 -30.10
N PRO A 387 -15.08 -38.77 -30.45
CA PRO A 387 -14.69 -39.80 -29.49
C PRO A 387 -13.79 -39.18 -28.42
N ASN A 388 -13.88 -39.67 -27.18
CA ASN A 388 -13.05 -39.17 -26.07
C ASN A 388 -11.54 -39.22 -26.37
N ALA A 389 -11.09 -40.16 -27.20
CA ALA A 389 -9.69 -40.27 -27.62
C ALA A 389 -9.20 -39.14 -28.55
N ALA A 390 -10.13 -38.42 -29.20
CA ALA A 390 -9.80 -37.26 -30.04
C ALA A 390 -9.74 -35.94 -29.25
N ILE A 391 -10.14 -35.95 -27.98
CA ILE A 391 -10.12 -34.78 -27.12
C ILE A 391 -8.72 -34.58 -26.55
N VAL A 392 -8.22 -33.36 -26.67
CA VAL A 392 -6.93 -32.95 -26.14
C VAL A 392 -7.11 -31.80 -25.16
N PRO A 393 -6.36 -31.77 -24.05
CA PRO A 393 -6.40 -30.62 -23.16
C PRO A 393 -6.05 -29.32 -23.88
N ALA A 394 -6.78 -28.27 -23.54
CA ALA A 394 -6.61 -26.95 -24.15
C ALA A 394 -5.20 -26.39 -23.89
N THR A 395 -4.76 -26.45 -22.63
CA THR A 395 -3.41 -26.03 -22.21
C THR A 395 -2.51 -27.26 -22.09
N ARG A 396 -1.63 -27.44 -23.07
CA ARG A 396 -0.76 -28.62 -23.18
C ARG A 396 0.63 -28.25 -23.69
N SER A 397 1.61 -29.07 -23.35
CA SER A 397 2.97 -28.90 -23.84
C SER A 397 3.04 -28.90 -25.38
N PRO A 398 4.07 -28.30 -25.98
CA PRO A 398 4.22 -28.26 -27.44
C PRO A 398 4.28 -29.64 -28.11
N ASP A 399 4.78 -30.65 -27.41
CA ASP A 399 4.78 -32.05 -27.85
C ASP A 399 3.47 -32.80 -27.51
N GLY A 400 2.54 -32.16 -26.79
CA GLY A 400 1.25 -32.73 -26.39
C GLY A 400 1.33 -33.81 -25.31
N ARG A 401 2.49 -34.07 -24.69
CA ARG A 401 2.65 -35.12 -23.67
C ARG A 401 2.07 -34.72 -22.32
N PHE A 402 2.12 -33.44 -21.97
CA PHE A 402 1.71 -32.91 -20.67
C PHE A 402 0.61 -31.85 -20.79
N ALA A 403 -0.16 -31.68 -19.72
CA ALA A 403 -1.21 -30.67 -19.64
C ALA A 403 -1.30 -30.06 -18.25
N VAL A 404 -1.83 -28.84 -18.21
CA VAL A 404 -2.21 -28.15 -16.98
C VAL A 404 -3.61 -28.62 -16.58
N ARG A 405 -3.76 -29.08 -15.35
CA ARG A 405 -5.03 -29.62 -14.84
C ARG A 405 -5.79 -28.62 -14.00
N SER A 406 -5.08 -27.89 -13.14
CA SER A 406 -5.68 -26.90 -12.26
C SER A 406 -4.64 -25.85 -11.85
N VAL A 407 -5.13 -24.71 -11.38
CA VAL A 407 -4.33 -23.72 -10.66
C VAL A 407 -4.89 -23.64 -9.25
N ARG A 408 -4.02 -23.67 -8.25
CA ARG A 408 -4.40 -23.76 -6.83
C ARG A 408 -3.68 -22.68 -6.03
N ALA A 409 -4.41 -22.07 -5.10
CA ALA A 409 -3.83 -21.25 -4.04
C ALA A 409 -3.50 -22.16 -2.87
N THR A 410 -2.23 -22.19 -2.48
CA THR A 410 -1.69 -23.05 -1.43
C THR A 410 -0.87 -22.23 -0.43
N CYS A 411 -0.41 -22.86 0.65
CA CYS A 411 0.48 -22.19 1.60
C CYS A 411 1.81 -21.73 1.00
N ALA A 412 2.26 -22.36 -0.10
CA ALA A 412 3.47 -21.96 -0.82
C ALA A 412 3.24 -20.72 -1.70
N GLY A 413 1.98 -20.37 -1.99
CA GLY A 413 1.58 -19.32 -2.92
C GLY A 413 0.62 -19.87 -3.98
N PHE A 414 0.82 -19.51 -5.24
CA PHE A 414 0.02 -20.02 -6.35
C PHE A 414 0.79 -21.10 -7.12
N GLU A 415 0.17 -22.26 -7.33
CA GLU A 415 0.77 -23.41 -7.99
C GLU A 415 -0.10 -23.92 -9.13
N ALA A 416 0.52 -24.26 -10.27
CA ALA A 416 -0.12 -25.02 -11.34
C ALA A 416 0.07 -26.52 -11.09
N GLU A 417 -1.00 -27.28 -11.19
CA GLU A 417 -0.95 -28.74 -11.21
C GLU A 417 -0.75 -29.23 -12.64
N VAL A 418 0.37 -29.89 -12.88
CA VAL A 418 0.82 -30.33 -14.21
C VAL A 418 1.00 -31.85 -14.20
N GLY A 419 0.65 -32.52 -15.29
CA GLY A 419 0.84 -33.96 -15.43
C GLY A 419 0.71 -34.42 -16.87
N PRO A 420 0.92 -35.71 -17.16
CA PRO A 420 0.76 -36.24 -18.50
C PRO A 420 -0.71 -36.14 -18.93
N VAL A 421 -0.94 -35.95 -20.23
CA VAL A 421 -2.29 -35.96 -20.83
C VAL A 421 -2.98 -37.29 -20.55
N VAL A 422 -2.23 -38.40 -20.70
CA VAL A 422 -2.66 -39.75 -20.34
C VAL A 422 -2.00 -40.16 -19.03
N GLY A 423 -2.79 -40.32 -17.97
CA GLY A 423 -2.32 -40.76 -16.65
C GLY A 423 -2.91 -39.96 -15.50
N LYS A 424 -2.52 -40.29 -14.26
CA LYS A 424 -2.99 -39.60 -13.04
C LYS A 424 -1.88 -38.93 -12.23
N ARG A 425 -0.61 -39.16 -12.57
CA ARG A 425 0.51 -38.59 -11.81
C ARG A 425 0.64 -37.10 -12.14
N THR A 426 0.46 -36.26 -11.14
CA THR A 426 0.65 -34.82 -11.27
C THR A 426 1.74 -34.35 -10.31
N HIS A 427 2.32 -33.21 -10.61
CA HIS A 427 3.20 -32.47 -9.72
C HIS A 427 2.83 -30.99 -9.75
N ARG A 428 3.26 -30.26 -8.72
CA ARG A 428 2.96 -28.85 -8.56
C ARG A 428 4.13 -28.01 -9.04
N VAL A 429 3.82 -26.94 -9.76
CA VAL A 429 4.77 -25.97 -10.29
C VAL A 429 4.41 -24.61 -9.72
N LEU A 430 5.35 -23.96 -9.03
CA LEU A 430 5.12 -22.67 -8.41
C LEU A 430 5.02 -21.56 -9.46
N ILE A 431 3.90 -20.82 -9.46
CA ILE A 431 3.65 -19.63 -10.28
C ILE A 431 4.10 -18.38 -9.52
N GLU A 432 3.66 -18.25 -8.27
CA GLU A 432 4.01 -17.10 -7.42
C GLU A 432 4.22 -17.60 -5.98
N PRO A 433 5.36 -17.28 -5.34
CA PRO A 433 5.55 -17.56 -3.93
C PRO A 433 4.64 -16.67 -3.08
N ARG A 434 4.20 -17.18 -1.93
CA ARG A 434 3.46 -16.37 -0.96
C ARG A 434 4.29 -15.16 -0.52
N ALA A 435 3.65 -13.98 -0.52
CA ALA A 435 4.25 -12.77 0.02
C ALA A 435 4.41 -12.89 1.56
N GLY A 436 5.62 -12.64 2.04
CA GLY A 436 5.96 -12.57 3.46
C GLY A 436 6.48 -13.87 4.09
N THR A 437 7.14 -13.73 5.24
CA THR A 437 7.71 -14.82 6.04
C THR A 437 6.73 -15.40 7.07
N ILE A 438 5.49 -14.91 7.08
CA ILE A 438 4.49 -15.32 8.08
C ILE A 438 4.06 -16.76 7.78
N PRO A 439 4.26 -17.72 8.73
CA PRO A 439 3.90 -19.10 8.51
C PRO A 439 2.41 -19.24 8.20
N CYS A 440 2.10 -20.18 7.32
CA CYS A 440 0.73 -20.53 6.98
C CYS A 440 0.06 -21.20 8.19
N GLN A 441 -0.63 -20.42 9.03
CA GLN A 441 -1.27 -20.94 10.25
C GLN A 441 -2.44 -21.89 9.94
N THR A 442 -3.07 -21.75 8.77
CA THR A 442 -4.14 -22.64 8.31
C THR A 442 -3.79 -23.16 6.93
N PRO A 443 -3.81 -24.50 6.69
CA PRO A 443 -3.63 -25.04 5.36
C PRO A 443 -4.66 -24.46 4.39
N ILE A 444 -4.20 -23.63 3.46
CA ILE A 444 -5.00 -23.18 2.32
C ILE A 444 -4.71 -24.17 1.20
N ASP A 445 -5.76 -24.81 0.66
CA ASP A 445 -5.68 -25.55 -0.60
C ASP A 445 -7.02 -25.40 -1.34
N ARG A 446 -7.13 -24.36 -2.15
CA ARG A 446 -8.33 -24.04 -2.93
C ARG A 446 -8.01 -23.77 -4.41
N PRO A 447 -8.97 -23.89 -5.32
CA PRO A 447 -8.80 -23.39 -6.68
C PRO A 447 -8.39 -21.91 -6.68
N GLY A 448 -7.38 -21.58 -7.50
CA GLY A 448 -7.03 -20.20 -7.77
C GLY A 448 -8.17 -19.51 -8.51
N THR A 449 -8.48 -18.28 -8.14
CA THR A 449 -9.43 -17.48 -8.91
C THR A 449 -8.71 -16.86 -10.12
N VAL A 450 -9.45 -16.58 -11.19
CA VAL A 450 -8.85 -16.03 -12.41
C VAL A 450 -8.27 -14.63 -12.20
N PHE A 451 -8.74 -13.91 -11.17
CA PHE A 451 -8.23 -12.60 -10.77
C PHE A 451 -6.95 -12.68 -9.93
N GLU A 452 -6.65 -13.85 -9.37
CA GLU A 452 -5.41 -14.08 -8.63
C GLU A 452 -4.32 -14.55 -9.55
N TRP A 453 -4.46 -15.73 -10.15
CA TRP A 453 -3.55 -16.24 -11.17
C TRP A 453 -4.29 -17.25 -12.04
N SER A 454 -4.06 -17.18 -13.34
CA SER A 454 -4.53 -18.19 -14.28
C SER A 454 -3.43 -18.55 -15.28
N VAL A 455 -3.34 -19.83 -15.63
CA VAL A 455 -2.47 -20.26 -16.73
C VAL A 455 -3.23 -20.03 -18.03
N LEU A 456 -2.70 -19.15 -18.86
CA LEU A 456 -3.26 -18.81 -20.16
C LEU A 456 -2.94 -19.87 -21.21
N GLY A 457 -1.72 -20.41 -21.16
CA GLY A 457 -1.22 -21.41 -22.10
C GLY A 457 0.16 -21.96 -21.75
N TRP A 458 0.70 -22.79 -22.64
CA TRP A 458 2.01 -23.42 -22.50
C TRP A 458 2.85 -23.20 -23.76
N ALA A 459 4.02 -22.58 -23.60
CA ALA A 459 5.01 -22.31 -24.64
C ALA A 459 6.24 -23.23 -24.51
N PRO A 460 7.14 -23.34 -25.51
CA PRO A 460 8.34 -24.17 -25.41
C PRO A 460 9.19 -23.93 -24.16
N GLN A 461 9.22 -22.70 -23.65
CA GLN A 461 10.00 -22.29 -22.50
C GLN A 461 9.31 -22.57 -21.16
N GLY A 462 8.00 -22.82 -21.13
CA GLY A 462 7.25 -23.02 -19.89
C GLY A 462 5.78 -22.60 -19.93
N LEU A 463 5.14 -22.51 -18.76
CA LEU A 463 3.77 -22.04 -18.63
C LEU A 463 3.72 -20.53 -18.75
N VAL A 464 2.70 -20.00 -19.45
CA VAL A 464 2.40 -18.58 -19.49
C VAL A 464 1.21 -18.34 -18.57
N ALA A 465 1.44 -17.62 -17.47
CA ALA A 465 0.44 -17.32 -16.46
C ALA A 465 0.22 -15.80 -16.34
N ALA A 466 -1.02 -15.40 -16.08
CA ALA A 466 -1.40 -14.01 -15.93
C ALA A 466 -2.15 -13.74 -14.64
N SER A 467 -1.97 -12.53 -14.13
CA SER A 467 -2.67 -11.96 -12.99
C SER A 467 -2.91 -10.47 -13.25
N GLY A 468 -4.11 -10.13 -13.73
CA GLY A 468 -4.43 -8.75 -14.10
C GLY A 468 -3.49 -8.23 -15.20
N ASP A 469 -2.64 -7.26 -14.86
CA ASP A 469 -1.65 -6.67 -15.76
C ASP A 469 -0.32 -7.42 -15.81
N LEU A 470 -0.05 -8.28 -14.83
CA LEU A 470 1.16 -9.07 -14.76
C LEU A 470 1.06 -10.31 -15.64
N LEU A 471 2.13 -10.55 -16.39
CA LEU A 471 2.31 -11.73 -17.21
C LEU A 471 3.65 -12.35 -16.86
N ARG A 472 3.64 -13.67 -16.67
CA ARG A 472 4.78 -14.41 -16.14
C ARG A 472 5.00 -15.69 -16.91
N VAL A 473 6.26 -16.01 -17.13
CA VAL A 473 6.68 -17.31 -17.64
C VAL A 473 7.18 -18.14 -16.47
N VAL A 474 6.64 -19.35 -16.33
CA VAL A 474 7.09 -20.33 -15.34
C VAL A 474 7.92 -21.38 -16.08
N PRO A 475 9.27 -21.34 -15.99
CA PRO A 475 10.13 -22.21 -16.79
C PRO A 475 9.94 -23.68 -16.44
N LEU A 476 9.78 -24.52 -17.47
CA LEU A 476 9.63 -25.96 -17.32
C LEU A 476 10.66 -26.73 -18.16
N ASP A 477 11.08 -27.90 -17.67
CA ASP A 477 11.92 -28.83 -18.43
C ASP A 477 11.07 -29.74 -19.36
N GLU A 478 11.74 -30.60 -20.13
CA GLU A 478 11.10 -31.55 -21.04
C GLU A 478 10.21 -32.62 -20.36
N LEU A 479 10.30 -32.72 -19.02
CA LEU A 479 9.49 -33.59 -18.17
C LEU A 479 8.41 -32.80 -17.42
N ALA A 480 8.18 -31.54 -17.83
CA ALA A 480 7.26 -30.60 -17.25
C ALA A 480 7.57 -30.19 -15.80
N LYS A 481 8.78 -30.43 -15.29
CA LYS A 481 9.20 -30.03 -13.94
C LYS A 481 9.75 -28.60 -13.92
N PRO A 482 9.72 -27.91 -12.76
CA PRO A 482 10.28 -26.56 -12.66
C PRO A 482 11.75 -26.51 -13.09
N ALA A 483 12.07 -25.64 -14.05
CA ALA A 483 13.42 -25.45 -14.59
C ALA A 483 14.08 -24.12 -14.18
N GLY A 484 13.42 -23.35 -13.30
CA GLY A 484 13.91 -22.06 -12.84
C GLY A 484 12.89 -21.32 -11.99
N ARG A 485 13.25 -20.10 -11.56
CA ARG A 485 12.29 -19.20 -10.92
C ARG A 485 11.33 -18.62 -11.98
N PRO A 486 10.08 -18.35 -11.62
CA PRO A 486 9.17 -17.63 -12.51
C PRO A 486 9.73 -16.25 -12.89
N ILE A 487 9.48 -15.82 -14.13
CA ILE A 487 10.03 -14.60 -14.73
C ILE A 487 8.86 -13.69 -15.11
N ASP A 488 8.80 -12.51 -14.51
CA ASP A 488 7.85 -11.47 -14.90
C ASP A 488 8.25 -10.82 -16.22
N LEU A 489 7.27 -10.63 -17.09
CA LEU A 489 7.46 -9.99 -18.38
C LEU A 489 7.04 -8.53 -18.31
N ALA A 490 7.90 -7.64 -18.79
CA ALA A 490 7.54 -6.24 -18.94
C ALA A 490 6.48 -6.08 -20.06
N PRO A 491 5.50 -5.17 -19.93
CA PRO A 491 4.52 -4.88 -20.97
C PRO A 491 5.17 -4.68 -22.35
N GLY A 492 4.60 -5.29 -23.39
CA GLY A 492 5.13 -5.21 -24.76
C GLY A 492 6.35 -6.12 -25.04
N SER A 493 6.87 -6.81 -24.03
CA SER A 493 7.96 -7.78 -24.23
C SER A 493 7.51 -8.94 -25.11
N PRO A 494 8.39 -9.48 -25.98
CA PRO A 494 8.04 -10.60 -26.84
C PRO A 494 7.67 -11.81 -25.99
N LEU A 495 6.60 -12.50 -26.39
CA LEU A 495 6.14 -13.69 -25.69
C LEU A 495 6.79 -14.96 -26.26
N PRO A 496 7.04 -15.96 -25.40
CA PRO A 496 7.47 -17.26 -25.88
C PRO A 496 6.33 -17.87 -26.71
N ALA A 497 6.59 -18.14 -27.99
CA ALA A 497 5.62 -18.67 -28.94
C ALA A 497 6.19 -19.93 -29.66
N PRO A 498 5.34 -20.84 -30.19
CA PRO A 498 3.89 -20.82 -30.14
C PRO A 498 3.32 -21.21 -28.77
N ILE A 499 2.30 -20.51 -28.31
CA ILE A 499 1.59 -20.79 -27.06
C ILE A 499 0.39 -21.70 -27.34
N ARG A 500 0.24 -22.77 -26.57
CA ARG A 500 -0.94 -23.63 -26.61
C ARG A 500 -1.80 -23.41 -25.38
N GLY A 501 -2.96 -22.77 -25.56
CA GLY A 501 -3.91 -22.53 -24.49
C GLY A 501 -5.25 -22.02 -25.00
N ALA A 502 -6.30 -22.18 -24.21
CA ALA A 502 -7.65 -21.73 -24.60
C ALA A 502 -7.82 -20.21 -24.55
N ARG A 503 -7.03 -19.48 -23.74
CA ARG A 503 -7.32 -18.08 -23.38
C ARG A 503 -6.37 -17.06 -23.99
N ILE A 504 -5.47 -17.50 -24.85
CA ILE A 504 -4.40 -16.69 -25.44
C ILE A 504 -4.19 -17.09 -26.88
N THR A 505 -3.91 -16.13 -27.75
CA THR A 505 -3.59 -16.40 -29.15
C THR A 505 -2.24 -17.15 -29.25
N PRO A 506 -2.01 -17.94 -30.30
CA PRO A 506 -0.77 -18.71 -30.43
C PRO A 506 0.52 -17.88 -30.43
N ASP A 507 0.45 -16.63 -30.88
CA ASP A 507 1.56 -15.66 -30.86
C ASP A 507 1.70 -14.93 -29.50
N GLY A 508 0.76 -15.13 -28.58
CA GLY A 508 0.68 -14.43 -27.31
C GLY A 508 0.19 -12.99 -27.40
N GLY A 509 -0.08 -12.46 -28.59
CA GLY A 509 -0.43 -11.06 -28.81
C GLY A 509 -1.70 -10.63 -28.07
N ARG A 510 -2.67 -11.54 -27.91
CA ARG A 510 -3.92 -11.27 -27.20
C ARG A 510 -4.30 -12.38 -26.25
N TYR A 511 -4.95 -12.01 -25.17
CA TYR A 511 -5.59 -12.96 -24.26
C TYR A 511 -6.84 -12.37 -23.62
N VAL A 512 -7.61 -13.24 -22.97
CA VAL A 512 -8.92 -12.89 -22.39
C VAL A 512 -8.96 -13.12 -20.89
N ILE A 513 -9.54 -12.14 -20.19
CA ILE A 513 -9.76 -12.17 -18.75
C ILE A 513 -11.28 -12.25 -18.49
N PRO A 514 -11.77 -13.34 -17.87
CA PRO A 514 -13.18 -13.44 -17.48
C PRO A 514 -13.53 -12.43 -16.39
N HIS A 515 -14.72 -11.84 -16.50
CA HIS A 515 -15.36 -11.08 -15.43
C HIS A 515 -16.84 -11.53 -15.30
N PRO A 516 -17.45 -11.55 -14.11
CA PRO A 516 -18.87 -11.87 -13.97
C PRO A 516 -19.77 -11.01 -14.88
N GLU A 517 -19.36 -9.76 -15.09
CA GLU A 517 -20.07 -8.77 -15.89
C GLU A 517 -19.68 -8.75 -17.39
N GLY A 518 -18.76 -9.59 -17.85
CA GLY A 518 -18.32 -9.53 -19.25
C GLY A 518 -16.95 -10.16 -19.47
N VAL A 519 -16.31 -9.80 -20.58
CA VAL A 519 -14.97 -10.30 -20.91
C VAL A 519 -14.07 -9.14 -21.28
N VAL A 520 -12.87 -9.11 -20.70
CA VAL A 520 -11.83 -8.16 -21.11
C VAL A 520 -10.87 -8.87 -22.07
N VAL A 521 -10.69 -8.33 -23.27
CA VAL A 521 -9.60 -8.74 -24.18
C VAL A 521 -8.42 -7.82 -23.97
N ARG A 522 -7.26 -8.38 -23.67
CA ARG A 522 -6.01 -7.62 -23.58
C ARG A 522 -5.18 -7.83 -24.83
N ASP A 523 -4.65 -6.74 -25.37
CA ASP A 523 -3.58 -6.73 -26.35
C ASP A 523 -2.26 -6.50 -25.61
N TRP A 524 -1.44 -7.54 -25.51
CA TRP A 524 -0.20 -7.52 -24.74
C TRP A 524 0.87 -6.66 -25.42
N GLN A 525 0.97 -6.75 -26.75
CA GLN A 525 2.00 -6.03 -27.50
C GLN A 525 1.74 -4.52 -27.52
N ARG A 526 0.47 -4.10 -27.61
CA ARG A 526 0.13 -2.67 -27.66
C ARG A 526 0.02 -2.01 -26.28
N GLY A 527 0.11 -2.78 -25.18
CA GLY A 527 0.07 -2.23 -23.82
C GLY A 527 -1.21 -1.44 -23.50
N GLY A 528 -2.36 -1.87 -24.04
CA GLY A 528 -3.60 -1.10 -24.02
C GLY A 528 -4.46 -1.24 -22.76
N ALA A 529 -5.44 -0.33 -22.66
CA ALA A 529 -6.48 -0.25 -21.62
C ALA A 529 -7.37 -1.51 -21.46
N GLY A 530 -7.27 -2.46 -22.39
CA GLY A 530 -8.17 -3.61 -22.52
C GLY A 530 -9.45 -3.25 -23.27
N LEU A 531 -9.98 -4.22 -24.00
CA LEU A 531 -11.26 -4.10 -24.69
C LEU A 531 -12.34 -4.74 -23.84
N TRP A 532 -13.32 -3.96 -23.40
CA TRP A 532 -14.47 -4.49 -22.67
C TRP A 532 -15.56 -4.98 -23.62
N LEU A 533 -15.88 -6.27 -23.51
CA LEU A 533 -16.89 -6.95 -24.31
C LEU A 533 -18.05 -7.37 -23.42
N ARG A 534 -19.20 -6.72 -23.63
CA ARG A 534 -20.47 -7.02 -22.97
C ARG A 534 -21.63 -6.86 -23.97
N PRO A 535 -22.16 -7.97 -24.53
CA PRO A 535 -23.39 -7.96 -25.33
C PRO A 535 -24.58 -7.32 -24.59
N ALA A 536 -25.50 -6.70 -25.33
CA ALA A 536 -26.62 -5.95 -24.75
C ALA A 536 -27.58 -6.82 -23.91
N ASP A 537 -27.70 -8.11 -24.26
CA ASP A 537 -28.51 -9.11 -23.58
C ASP A 537 -27.70 -9.98 -22.60
N TRP A 538 -26.51 -9.53 -22.16
CA TRP A 538 -25.65 -10.28 -21.23
C TRP A 538 -26.42 -10.77 -20.00
N ASP A 539 -27.22 -9.90 -19.36
CA ASP A 539 -27.97 -10.21 -18.15
C ASP A 539 -29.21 -11.08 -18.40
N ALA A 540 -29.70 -11.14 -19.64
CA ALA A 540 -30.84 -11.98 -19.99
C ALA A 540 -30.51 -13.47 -19.95
N VAL A 541 -29.23 -13.84 -20.08
CA VAL A 541 -28.76 -15.23 -19.95
C VAL A 541 -28.43 -15.51 -18.48
N PRO A 542 -29.16 -16.36 -17.76
CA PRO A 542 -28.91 -16.59 -16.34
C PRO A 542 -27.63 -17.40 -16.10
N GLY A 543 -27.04 -17.19 -14.92
CA GLY A 543 -25.91 -17.98 -14.42
C GLY A 543 -24.54 -17.30 -14.53
N THR A 544 -23.55 -17.91 -13.90
CA THR A 544 -22.17 -17.41 -13.84
C THR A 544 -21.37 -17.81 -15.07
N LEU A 545 -20.31 -17.06 -15.34
CA LEU A 545 -19.31 -17.41 -16.35
C LEU A 545 -18.52 -18.64 -15.89
N ARG A 546 -18.58 -19.73 -16.66
CA ARG A 546 -17.99 -21.03 -16.29
C ARG A 546 -16.74 -21.38 -17.08
N SER A 547 -16.72 -21.04 -18.36
CA SER A 547 -15.63 -21.38 -19.28
C SER A 547 -15.53 -20.35 -20.39
N LEU A 548 -14.34 -20.23 -20.97
CA LEU A 548 -14.08 -19.33 -22.08
C LEU A 548 -12.90 -19.81 -22.93
N ALA A 549 -12.95 -19.50 -24.22
CA ALA A 549 -11.86 -19.71 -25.15
C ALA A 549 -11.77 -18.56 -26.17
N LEU A 550 -10.55 -18.20 -26.59
CA LEU A 550 -10.24 -17.22 -27.62
C LEU A 550 -9.83 -17.95 -28.90
N SER A 551 -10.34 -17.51 -30.05
CA SER A 551 -9.94 -18.05 -31.35
C SER A 551 -8.46 -17.73 -31.66
N PRO A 552 -7.77 -18.53 -32.48
CA PRO A 552 -6.37 -18.30 -32.83
C PRO A 552 -6.11 -16.90 -33.43
N ASP A 553 -7.01 -16.38 -34.26
CA ASP A 553 -6.95 -15.02 -34.81
C ASP A 553 -7.24 -13.89 -33.79
N GLY A 554 -7.71 -14.24 -32.59
CA GLY A 554 -8.03 -13.30 -31.52
C GLY A 554 -9.23 -12.39 -31.80
N LYS A 555 -10.19 -12.82 -32.63
CA LYS A 555 -11.40 -12.05 -32.99
C LYS A 555 -12.72 -12.67 -32.52
N ARG A 556 -12.70 -13.90 -32.01
CA ARG A 556 -13.90 -14.60 -31.54
C ARG A 556 -13.65 -15.20 -30.17
N ILE A 557 -14.66 -15.20 -29.31
CA ILE A 557 -14.58 -15.80 -27.98
C ILE A 557 -15.74 -16.76 -27.79
N ALA A 558 -15.45 -18.03 -27.53
CA ALA A 558 -16.48 -18.95 -27.04
C ALA A 558 -16.65 -18.76 -25.54
N VAL A 559 -17.88 -18.63 -25.08
CA VAL A 559 -18.23 -18.34 -23.68
C VAL A 559 -19.27 -19.33 -23.20
N GLN A 560 -19.03 -19.99 -22.07
CA GLN A 560 -20.06 -20.71 -21.34
C GLN A 560 -20.58 -19.86 -20.18
N LYS A 561 -21.83 -19.40 -20.27
CA LYS A 561 -22.53 -18.68 -19.19
C LYS A 561 -23.74 -19.49 -18.74
N GLY A 562 -23.76 -19.87 -17.46
CA GLY A 562 -24.76 -20.81 -16.95
C GLY A 562 -24.72 -22.13 -17.71
N SER A 563 -25.81 -22.48 -18.39
CA SER A 563 -25.90 -23.67 -19.23
C SER A 563 -25.71 -23.40 -20.73
N GLU A 564 -25.50 -22.15 -21.14
CA GLU A 564 -25.42 -21.79 -22.56
C GLU A 564 -23.98 -21.59 -23.00
N ILE A 565 -23.63 -22.16 -24.16
CA ILE A 565 -22.37 -21.92 -24.85
C ILE A 565 -22.67 -20.99 -26.02
N ARG A 566 -22.03 -19.83 -26.03
CA ARG A 566 -22.25 -18.75 -27.01
C ARG A 566 -20.93 -18.34 -27.66
N LEU A 567 -21.00 -17.96 -28.93
CA LEU A 567 -19.89 -17.32 -29.64
C LEU A 567 -20.05 -15.81 -29.56
N LEU A 568 -19.06 -15.12 -29.00
CA LEU A 568 -18.97 -13.67 -28.91
C LEU A 568 -18.05 -13.14 -30.01
N THR A 569 -18.50 -12.11 -30.72
CA THR A 569 -17.79 -11.39 -31.79
C THR A 569 -17.93 -9.88 -31.60
N TRP A 570 -16.98 -9.09 -32.10
CA TRP A 570 -16.96 -7.63 -31.93
C TRP A 570 -16.28 -6.87 -33.07
#